data_AF-A0A3N4HZ69-F1
#
_entry.id   AF-A0A3N4HZ69-F1
#
_cell.length_a   1.000
_cell.length_b   1.000
_cell.length_c   1.000
_cell.angle_alpha   90.00
_cell.angle_beta   90.00
_cell.angle_gamma   90.00
#
_symmetry.space_group_name_H-M   'P 1'
#
loop_
_entity.id
_entity.type
_entity.pdbx_description
1 polymer ?
#
loop_
_entity_poly.entity_id
_entity_poly.type
_entity_poly.pdbx_seq_one_letter_code
_entity_poly.pdbx_strand_id
1 'polypeptide(L)'
;MSTTTSILLWRSPALQSLRPNTLRSYNYSRFHRLASTSTSSPSADNHEKSVVNFAVLNGPKSTLPGPLELPIRTPDATLFGHVLRTGKAYLAFYKDGLKNVWKNFHAARPIRTRQIKQGKGTLTKLVEDHAINRSEFQLLLRSKHDNRRIPFFLILFIVCGEMTPFVVLLMPKSTPMTCWVPKQLEKMRKKTTQQRRQAWSSRPENFPVGPSISPNILSRPQLLHCSNVLGLHSTMWPQNYLPPTFWLRHSLNKHLEYLNLDDELMVRSGGSDGLFTGEELNMAAEQRGIDVLDRSESDIRADLREYFARRKQAAGRIGAEVWFRPLSVATKSISDSTSASSEDVVRRVRKH
;
A
#
# COMPACT_ATOMS: atom_id res chain seq x y z
N MET A 1 -1.44 -27.11 73.91
CA MET A 1 -2.11 -27.82 72.80
C MET A 1 -1.84 -27.01 71.55
N SER A 2 -0.80 -27.39 70.82
CA SER A 2 -0.29 -26.69 69.65
C SER A 2 -0.93 -27.26 68.39
N THR A 3 -1.53 -26.40 67.56
CA THR A 3 -2.04 -26.79 66.25
C THR A 3 -1.09 -26.29 65.16
N THR A 4 -0.36 -27.26 64.62
CA THR A 4 0.48 -27.20 63.44
C THR A 4 -0.38 -27.45 62.22
N THR A 5 -0.36 -26.56 61.21
CA THR A 5 -0.78 -26.96 59.85
C THR A 5 0.12 -26.32 58.80
N SER A 6 0.80 -27.20 58.09
CA SER A 6 1.88 -26.99 57.13
C SER A 6 1.43 -26.29 55.85
N ILE A 7 2.22 -25.30 55.42
CA ILE A 7 2.16 -24.71 54.08
C ILE A 7 3.11 -25.53 53.19
N LEU A 8 2.53 -26.34 52.30
CA LEU A 8 3.28 -27.08 51.28
C LEU A 8 3.48 -26.20 50.03
N LEU A 9 4.75 -25.85 49.81
CA LEU A 9 5.30 -25.42 48.53
C LEU A 9 5.18 -26.55 47.51
N TRP A 10 4.64 -26.27 46.32
CA TRP A 10 4.98 -27.06 45.14
C TRP A 10 5.12 -26.20 43.87
N ARG A 11 6.14 -26.57 43.11
CA ARG A 11 6.80 -25.90 41.99
C ARG A 11 5.93 -25.83 40.72
N SER A 12 6.16 -24.80 39.92
CA SER A 12 5.81 -24.75 38.49
C SER A 12 6.55 -25.83 37.68
N PRO A 13 6.04 -26.17 36.47
CA PRO A 13 6.60 -25.51 35.30
C PRO A 13 5.58 -25.12 34.21
N ALA A 14 6.02 -24.12 33.44
CA ALA A 14 5.54 -23.62 32.17
C ALA A 14 4.64 -24.53 31.33
N LEU A 15 3.53 -23.96 30.83
CA LEU A 15 3.09 -24.06 29.44
C LEU A 15 2.22 -22.82 29.10
N GLN A 16 2.85 -21.82 28.48
CA GLN A 16 2.15 -20.70 27.84
C GLN A 16 1.51 -21.18 26.54
N SER A 17 0.24 -21.58 26.61
CA SER A 17 -0.59 -21.71 25.40
C SER A 17 -1.11 -20.32 25.01
N LEU A 18 -0.48 -19.73 23.99
CA LEU A 18 -0.97 -18.54 23.30
C LEU A 18 -2.36 -18.82 22.73
N ARG A 19 -3.40 -18.19 23.32
CA ARG A 19 -4.74 -18.15 22.76
C ARG A 19 -4.73 -17.26 21.51
N PRO A 20 -5.28 -17.70 20.37
CA PRO A 20 -5.47 -16.80 19.23
C PRO A 20 -6.56 -15.79 19.56
N ASN A 21 -6.23 -14.51 19.44
CA ASN A 21 -7.16 -13.40 19.58
C ASN A 21 -8.30 -13.54 18.56
N THR A 22 -9.52 -13.49 19.07
CA THR A 22 -10.78 -13.45 18.33
C THR A 22 -10.92 -12.14 17.57
N LEU A 23 -10.50 -12.12 16.31
CA LEU A 23 -10.87 -11.05 15.39
C LEU A 23 -12.24 -11.34 14.78
N ARG A 24 -13.19 -10.50 15.21
CA ARG A 24 -14.59 -10.38 14.83
C ARG A 24 -14.85 -10.72 13.35
N SER A 25 -15.51 -11.86 13.14
CA SER A 25 -16.11 -12.31 11.89
C SER A 25 -17.22 -11.35 11.45
N TYR A 26 -17.14 -10.83 10.23
CA TYR A 26 -18.27 -10.16 9.59
C TYR A 26 -19.05 -11.18 8.75
N ASN A 27 -20.18 -11.62 9.29
CA ASN A 27 -21.16 -12.48 8.60
C ASN A 27 -21.82 -11.69 7.46
N TYR A 28 -21.70 -12.19 6.23
CA TYR A 28 -22.53 -11.75 5.11
C TYR A 28 -23.48 -12.90 4.76
N SER A 29 -24.71 -12.81 5.24
CA SER A 29 -25.80 -13.73 4.92
C SER A 29 -26.60 -13.25 3.71
N ARG A 30 -26.93 -14.24 2.87
CA ARG A 30 -28.04 -14.37 1.90
C ARG A 30 -28.12 -13.38 0.74
N PHE A 31 -27.76 -13.88 -0.45
CA PHE A 31 -28.70 -14.01 -1.57
C PHE A 31 -28.27 -15.21 -2.43
N HIS A 32 -29.13 -16.23 -2.51
CA HIS A 32 -28.92 -17.40 -3.38
C HIS A 32 -29.31 -17.05 -4.81
N ARG A 33 -28.45 -17.41 -5.77
CA ARG A 33 -28.90 -17.77 -7.13
C ARG A 33 -27.90 -18.76 -7.73
N LEU A 34 -28.44 -19.86 -8.22
CA LEU A 34 -27.76 -21.00 -8.82
C LEU A 34 -27.18 -20.60 -10.19
N ALA A 35 -25.93 -20.97 -10.47
CA ALA A 35 -25.41 -21.08 -11.83
C ALA A 35 -24.13 -21.93 -11.86
N SER A 36 -24.03 -22.71 -12.92
CA SER A 36 -23.29 -23.96 -13.07
C SER A 36 -21.84 -23.80 -13.56
N THR A 37 -21.11 -24.89 -13.37
CA THR A 37 -19.70 -25.21 -13.56
C THR A 37 -19.18 -25.09 -15.00
N SER A 38 -17.90 -24.77 -15.18
CA SER A 38 -17.00 -25.51 -16.08
C SER A 38 -15.54 -25.33 -15.64
N THR A 39 -14.92 -26.43 -15.26
CA THR A 39 -13.52 -26.56 -14.82
C THR A 39 -12.72 -27.10 -15.98
N SER A 40 -11.65 -26.43 -16.39
CA SER A 40 -10.61 -27.03 -17.23
C SER A 40 -9.27 -26.91 -16.50
N SER A 41 -8.67 -28.07 -16.23
CA SER A 41 -7.30 -28.21 -15.74
C SER A 41 -6.38 -28.47 -16.94
N PRO A 42 -5.10 -28.10 -16.88
CA PRO A 42 -4.11 -29.11 -17.22
C PRO A 42 -2.88 -29.15 -16.30
N SER A 43 -2.30 -30.35 -16.34
CA SER A 43 -1.22 -30.97 -15.58
C SER A 43 0.16 -30.32 -15.68
N ALA A 44 0.99 -30.66 -14.70
CA ALA A 44 2.41 -30.31 -14.53
C ALA A 44 3.33 -31.00 -15.56
N ASP A 45 4.42 -30.34 -16.00
CA ASP A 45 5.77 -30.59 -15.47
C ASP A 45 6.89 -29.69 -16.06
N ASN A 46 7.82 -29.30 -15.20
CA ASN A 46 9.26 -29.00 -15.37
C ASN A 46 9.86 -27.69 -15.98
N HIS A 47 10.80 -27.14 -15.19
CA HIS A 47 11.83 -26.11 -15.45
C HIS A 47 11.38 -24.67 -15.75
N GLU A 48 10.84 -23.99 -14.74
CA GLU A 48 10.37 -22.61 -14.85
C GLU A 48 11.51 -21.60 -14.54
N LYS A 49 12.16 -21.07 -15.59
CA LYS A 49 12.51 -19.64 -15.55
C LYS A 49 11.17 -18.95 -15.36
N SER A 50 10.87 -18.43 -14.16
CA SER A 50 9.56 -17.85 -13.83
C SER A 50 9.16 -16.85 -14.91
N VAL A 51 8.29 -17.28 -15.83
CA VAL A 51 7.79 -16.40 -16.88
C VAL A 51 6.90 -15.42 -16.14
N VAL A 52 7.37 -14.19 -16.01
CA VAL A 52 6.65 -13.15 -15.28
C VAL A 52 5.27 -12.99 -15.91
N ASN A 53 4.25 -13.53 -15.24
CA ASN A 53 2.89 -13.42 -15.73
C ASN A 53 2.32 -12.08 -15.29
N PHE A 54 2.51 -11.07 -16.15
CA PHE A 54 2.07 -9.70 -15.91
C PHE A 54 0.59 -9.58 -15.51
N ALA A 55 -0.29 -10.44 -16.05
CA ALA A 55 -1.71 -10.45 -15.76
C ALA A 55 -2.06 -11.00 -14.36
N VAL A 56 -1.20 -11.87 -13.83
CA VAL A 56 -1.31 -12.46 -12.49
C VAL A 56 -0.73 -11.52 -11.43
N LEU A 57 0.30 -10.75 -11.80
CA LEU A 57 1.00 -9.84 -10.90
C LEU A 57 0.32 -8.48 -10.75
N ASN A 58 -0.08 -7.84 -11.86
CA ASN A 58 -0.49 -6.44 -11.84
C ASN A 58 -2.00 -6.29 -11.66
N GLY A 59 -2.42 -5.37 -10.79
CA GLY A 59 -3.83 -5.02 -10.66
C GLY A 59 -4.42 -4.50 -11.98
N PRO A 60 -5.74 -4.66 -12.22
CA PRO A 60 -6.36 -4.12 -13.44
C PRO A 60 -6.18 -2.61 -13.55
N LYS A 61 -5.78 -2.12 -14.72
CA LYS A 61 -5.58 -0.67 -14.97
C LYS A 61 -6.84 0.17 -14.68
N SER A 62 -8.02 -0.43 -14.81
CA SER A 62 -9.30 0.21 -14.44
C SER A 62 -9.42 0.54 -12.95
N THR A 63 -8.56 -0.02 -12.08
CA THR A 63 -8.52 0.31 -10.65
C THR A 63 -7.64 1.53 -10.35
N LEU A 64 -6.85 1.99 -11.32
CA LEU A 64 -5.95 3.13 -11.17
C LEU A 64 -6.64 4.43 -11.64
N PRO A 65 -6.15 5.60 -11.20
CA PRO A 65 -6.56 6.88 -11.76
C PRO A 65 -6.30 6.92 -13.28
N GLY A 66 -7.28 7.36 -14.06
CA GLY A 66 -7.14 7.53 -15.51
C GLY A 66 -6.32 8.77 -15.89
N PRO A 67 -5.80 8.85 -17.13
CA PRO A 67 -5.20 10.08 -17.63
C PRO A 67 -6.27 11.18 -17.78
N LEU A 68 -5.91 12.42 -17.47
CA LEU A 68 -6.73 13.59 -17.73
C LEU A 68 -6.02 14.46 -18.78
N GLU A 69 -6.45 14.33 -20.03
CA GLU A 69 -5.94 15.12 -21.13
C GLU A 69 -6.74 16.42 -21.25
N LEU A 70 -6.10 17.53 -20.93
CA LEU A 70 -6.69 18.86 -21.05
C LEU A 70 -6.34 19.47 -22.41
N PRO A 71 -7.28 20.11 -23.11
CA PRO A 71 -7.00 20.75 -24.39
C PRO A 71 -5.97 21.88 -24.20
N ILE A 72 -4.98 21.96 -25.07
CA ILE A 72 -4.02 23.07 -25.08
C ILE A 72 -4.72 24.30 -25.66
N ARG A 73 -4.56 25.46 -25.02
CA ARG A 73 -5.11 26.72 -25.54
C ARG A 73 -4.27 27.17 -26.74
N THR A 74 -4.86 27.14 -27.94
CA THR A 74 -4.26 27.76 -29.14
C THR A 74 -4.46 29.28 -29.09
N PRO A 75 -3.57 30.07 -29.71
CA PRO A 75 -3.67 31.53 -29.72
C PRO A 75 -5.01 32.03 -30.27
N ASP A 76 -5.57 31.33 -31.26
CA ASP A 76 -6.78 31.72 -31.98
C ASP A 76 -8.08 31.23 -31.32
N ALA A 77 -7.99 30.45 -30.23
CA ALA A 77 -9.17 29.90 -29.57
C ALA A 77 -9.88 30.93 -28.68
N THR A 78 -11.19 31.08 -28.88
CA THR A 78 -12.04 31.86 -27.99
C THR A 78 -12.03 31.27 -26.57
N LEU A 79 -12.03 32.14 -25.56
CA LEU A 79 -12.00 31.74 -24.14
C LEU A 79 -13.18 30.82 -23.81
N PHE A 80 -14.38 31.17 -24.28
CA PHE A 80 -15.59 30.38 -24.06
C PHE A 80 -15.50 28.97 -24.65
N GLY A 81 -15.04 28.84 -25.90
CA GLY A 81 -14.84 27.54 -26.54
C GLY A 81 -13.81 26.69 -25.81
N HIS A 82 -12.73 27.31 -25.33
CA HIS A 82 -11.72 26.61 -24.53
C HIS A 82 -12.28 26.11 -23.18
N VAL A 83 -13.01 26.95 -22.44
CA VAL A 83 -13.64 26.57 -21.17
C VAL A 83 -14.63 25.42 -21.35
N LEU A 84 -15.46 25.44 -22.40
CA LEU A 84 -16.37 24.34 -22.70
C LEU A 84 -15.65 23.04 -23.02
N ARG A 85 -14.57 23.07 -23.80
CA ARG A 85 -13.76 21.88 -24.11
C ARG A 85 -13.10 21.31 -22.86
N THR A 86 -12.56 22.18 -22.01
CA THR A 86 -12.00 21.80 -20.70
C THR A 86 -13.07 21.17 -19.81
N GLY A 87 -14.26 21.77 -19.73
CA GLY A 87 -15.40 21.21 -18.98
C GLY A 87 -15.80 19.81 -19.49
N LYS A 88 -15.88 19.63 -20.81
CA LYS A 88 -16.16 18.31 -21.42
C LYS A 88 -15.10 17.26 -21.07
N ALA A 89 -13.82 17.63 -21.06
CA ALA A 89 -12.73 16.73 -20.68
C ALA A 89 -12.87 16.26 -19.22
N TYR A 90 -13.14 17.17 -18.28
CA TYR A 90 -13.39 16.81 -16.89
C TYR A 90 -14.64 15.92 -16.71
N LEU A 91 -15.74 16.23 -17.40
CA LEU A 91 -16.94 15.41 -17.35
C LEU A 91 -16.70 14.00 -17.88
N ALA A 92 -15.97 13.86 -18.99
CA ALA A 92 -15.58 12.56 -19.53
C ALA A 92 -14.71 11.77 -18.53
N PHE A 93 -13.71 12.42 -17.95
CA PHE A 93 -12.84 11.83 -16.93
C PHE A 93 -13.63 11.27 -15.73
N TYR A 94 -14.52 12.07 -15.12
CA TYR A 94 -15.32 11.60 -13.99
C TYR A 94 -16.31 10.51 -14.38
N LYS A 95 -16.93 10.61 -15.55
CA LYS A 95 -17.83 9.58 -16.10
C LYS A 95 -17.09 8.25 -16.24
N ASP A 96 -15.88 8.26 -16.80
CA ASP A 96 -15.10 7.04 -16.99
C ASP A 96 -14.55 6.50 -15.68
N GLY A 97 -14.16 7.37 -14.74
CA GLY A 97 -13.81 7.00 -13.37
C GLY A 97 -14.94 6.24 -12.66
N LEU A 98 -16.18 6.73 -12.72
CA LEU A 98 -17.35 6.08 -12.12
C LEU A 98 -17.72 4.76 -12.83
N LYS A 99 -17.67 4.72 -14.17
CA LYS A 99 -17.84 3.47 -14.93
C LYS A 99 -16.81 2.42 -14.50
N ASN A 100 -15.57 2.82 -14.27
CA ASN A 100 -14.52 1.93 -13.80
C ASN A 100 -14.81 1.39 -12.41
N VAL A 101 -15.34 2.20 -11.48
CA VAL A 101 -15.79 1.69 -10.16
C VAL A 101 -16.84 0.58 -10.33
N TRP A 102 -17.84 0.80 -11.18
CA TRP A 102 -18.89 -0.19 -11.43
C TRP A 102 -18.33 -1.47 -12.06
N LYS A 103 -17.48 -1.35 -13.09
CA LYS A 103 -16.79 -2.49 -13.71
C LYS A 103 -15.97 -3.28 -12.69
N ASN A 104 -15.18 -2.59 -11.87
CA ASN A 104 -14.36 -3.20 -10.83
C ASN A 104 -15.19 -3.84 -9.72
N PHE A 105 -16.35 -3.26 -9.38
CA PHE A 105 -17.30 -3.87 -8.46
C PHE A 105 -17.80 -5.20 -9.01
N HIS A 106 -18.26 -5.22 -10.27
CA HIS A 106 -18.74 -6.43 -10.93
C HIS A 106 -17.65 -7.50 -11.07
N ALA A 107 -16.46 -7.12 -11.53
CA ALA A 107 -15.32 -8.04 -11.65
C ALA A 107 -14.88 -8.63 -10.30
N ALA A 108 -15.03 -7.89 -9.21
CA ALA A 108 -14.72 -8.37 -7.87
C ALA A 108 -15.79 -9.35 -7.30
N ARG A 109 -17.03 -9.36 -7.81
CA ARG A 109 -18.11 -10.22 -7.30
C ARG A 109 -17.77 -11.72 -7.35
N PRO A 110 -17.34 -12.31 -8.49
CA PRO A 110 -17.05 -13.75 -8.55
C PRO A 110 -15.91 -14.15 -7.60
N ILE A 111 -14.91 -13.29 -7.41
CA ILE A 111 -13.80 -13.52 -6.49
C ILE A 111 -14.30 -13.54 -5.03
N ARG A 112 -15.16 -12.59 -4.65
CA ARG A 112 -15.83 -12.59 -3.33
C ARG A 112 -16.72 -13.81 -3.13
N THR A 113 -17.41 -14.25 -4.18
CA THR A 113 -18.24 -15.46 -4.12
C THR A 113 -17.39 -16.72 -3.91
N ARG A 114 -16.23 -16.83 -4.57
CA ARG A 114 -15.26 -17.92 -4.32
C ARG A 114 -14.78 -17.92 -2.87
N GLN A 115 -14.42 -16.75 -2.34
CA GLN A 115 -14.03 -16.56 -0.93
C GLN A 115 -15.12 -17.07 0.04
N ILE A 116 -16.38 -16.69 -0.18
CA ILE A 116 -17.51 -17.10 0.68
C ILE A 116 -17.78 -18.61 0.56
N LYS A 117 -17.83 -19.15 -0.67
CA LYS A 117 -18.14 -20.56 -0.93
C LYS A 117 -17.11 -21.52 -0.34
N GLN A 118 -15.83 -21.13 -0.32
CA GLN A 118 -14.77 -21.98 0.22
C GLN A 118 -14.70 -22.00 1.76
N GLY A 119 -15.57 -21.27 2.48
CA GLY A 119 -15.48 -21.18 3.96
C GLY A 119 -14.21 -20.46 4.46
N LYS A 120 -13.43 -19.89 3.54
CA LYS A 120 -12.18 -19.17 3.78
C LYS A 120 -12.51 -17.72 4.11
N GLY A 121 -13.05 -17.50 5.30
CA GLY A 121 -13.57 -16.19 5.74
C GLY A 121 -12.57 -15.02 5.69
N THR A 122 -11.28 -15.29 5.48
CA THR A 122 -10.21 -14.28 5.50
C THR A 122 -9.39 -14.35 4.21
N LEU A 123 -9.01 -13.17 3.68
CA LEU A 123 -8.15 -13.02 2.51
C LEU A 123 -6.81 -13.77 2.67
N THR A 124 -6.28 -13.81 3.90
CA THR A 124 -5.10 -14.57 4.32
C THR A 124 -5.17 -16.04 3.91
N LYS A 125 -6.28 -16.73 4.19
CA LYS A 125 -6.45 -18.14 3.84
C LYS A 125 -6.43 -18.38 2.33
N LEU A 126 -6.98 -17.44 1.54
CA LEU A 126 -6.95 -17.56 0.08
C LEU A 126 -5.53 -17.43 -0.46
N VAL A 127 -4.70 -16.59 0.16
CA VAL A 127 -3.28 -16.45 -0.20
C VAL A 127 -2.51 -17.70 0.23
N GLU A 128 -2.68 -18.15 1.48
CA GLU A 128 -2.05 -19.38 2.01
C GLU A 128 -2.38 -20.60 1.14
N ASP A 129 -3.64 -20.76 0.74
CA ASP A 129 -4.09 -21.90 -0.07
C ASP A 129 -3.83 -21.73 -1.58
N HIS A 130 -3.07 -20.71 -1.98
CA HIS A 130 -2.76 -20.41 -3.39
C HIS A 130 -4.02 -20.24 -4.29
N ALA A 131 -5.14 -19.83 -3.70
CA ALA A 131 -6.44 -19.73 -4.36
C ALA A 131 -6.71 -18.35 -4.99
N ILE A 132 -5.79 -17.40 -4.80
CA ILE A 132 -5.86 -16.05 -5.35
C ILE A 132 -4.46 -15.59 -5.80
N ASN A 133 -4.41 -14.83 -6.89
CA ASN A 133 -3.19 -14.16 -7.35
C ASN A 133 -3.16 -12.68 -6.93
N ARG A 134 -2.03 -12.00 -7.22
CA ARG A 134 -1.85 -10.58 -6.84
C ARG A 134 -2.85 -9.67 -7.55
N SER A 135 -3.13 -9.88 -8.82
CA SER A 135 -4.03 -9.03 -9.60
C SER A 135 -5.46 -9.06 -9.06
N GLU A 136 -5.97 -10.25 -8.73
CA GLU A 136 -7.26 -10.46 -8.07
C GLU A 136 -7.30 -9.86 -6.66
N PHE A 137 -6.22 -10.02 -5.89
CA PHE A 137 -6.07 -9.45 -4.56
C PHE A 137 -6.14 -7.92 -4.59
N GLN A 138 -5.41 -7.28 -5.51
CA GLN A 138 -5.44 -5.83 -5.71
C GLN A 138 -6.81 -5.34 -6.20
N LEU A 139 -7.44 -6.06 -7.13
CA LEU A 139 -8.81 -5.75 -7.58
C LEU A 139 -9.81 -5.76 -6.42
N LEU A 140 -9.77 -6.78 -5.57
CA LEU A 140 -10.66 -6.88 -4.41
C LEU A 140 -10.50 -5.70 -3.45
N LEU A 141 -9.26 -5.36 -3.11
CA LEU A 141 -8.95 -4.32 -2.12
C LEU A 141 -9.24 -2.91 -2.65
N ARG A 142 -8.82 -2.61 -3.89
CA ARG A 142 -9.08 -1.32 -4.55
C ARG A 142 -10.58 -1.14 -4.81
N SER A 143 -11.28 -2.18 -5.28
CA SER A 143 -12.74 -2.17 -5.44
C SER A 143 -13.44 -1.94 -4.10
N LYS A 144 -13.03 -2.62 -3.02
CA LYS A 144 -13.61 -2.40 -1.67
C LYS A 144 -13.43 -0.96 -1.18
N HIS A 145 -12.25 -0.38 -1.44
CA HIS A 145 -11.92 1.00 -1.11
C HIS A 145 -12.86 1.99 -1.82
N ASP A 146 -13.07 1.80 -3.11
CA ASP A 146 -13.90 2.69 -3.93
C ASP A 146 -15.39 2.53 -3.64
N ASN A 147 -15.88 1.29 -3.54
CA ASN A 147 -17.29 1.02 -3.24
C ASN A 147 -17.73 1.58 -1.89
N ARG A 148 -16.82 1.67 -0.90
CA ARG A 148 -17.13 2.29 0.39
C ARG A 148 -17.35 3.80 0.29
N ARG A 149 -16.76 4.44 -0.72
CA ARG A 149 -16.87 5.90 -0.94
C ARG A 149 -18.06 6.27 -1.81
N ILE A 150 -18.62 5.34 -2.58
CA ILE A 150 -19.80 5.61 -3.42
C ILE A 150 -21.00 6.11 -2.62
N PRO A 151 -21.40 5.51 -1.48
CA PRO A 151 -22.50 6.04 -0.68
C PRO A 151 -22.25 7.47 -0.19
N PHE A 152 -21.04 7.74 0.30
CA PHE A 152 -20.64 9.09 0.73
C PHE A 152 -20.68 10.09 -0.43
N PHE A 153 -20.13 9.71 -1.58
CA PHE A 153 -20.15 10.53 -2.79
C PHE A 153 -21.58 10.80 -3.28
N LEU A 154 -22.48 9.81 -3.20
CA LEU A 154 -23.89 9.98 -3.57
C LEU A 154 -24.59 10.98 -2.65
N ILE A 155 -24.37 10.89 -1.33
CA ILE A 155 -24.90 11.88 -0.38
C ILE A 155 -24.35 13.27 -0.70
N LEU A 156 -23.05 13.38 -0.97
CA LEU A 156 -22.42 14.64 -1.36
C LEU A 156 -23.04 15.21 -2.65
N PHE A 157 -23.34 14.35 -3.63
CA PHE A 157 -23.98 14.75 -4.87
C PHE A 157 -25.42 15.24 -4.66
N ILE A 158 -26.18 14.56 -3.80
CA ILE A 158 -27.55 14.98 -3.47
C ILE A 158 -27.56 16.33 -2.74
N VAL A 159 -26.62 16.56 -1.83
CA VAL A 159 -26.56 17.80 -1.03
C VAL A 159 -26.00 18.98 -1.85
N CYS A 160 -24.93 18.77 -2.60
CA CYS A 160 -24.25 19.84 -3.33
C CYS A 160 -24.76 20.04 -4.76
N GLY A 161 -25.50 19.08 -5.32
CA GLY A 161 -26.07 19.13 -6.67
C GLY A 161 -25.02 19.47 -7.73
N GLU A 162 -25.24 20.58 -8.44
CA GLU A 162 -24.35 21.06 -9.50
C GLU A 162 -22.98 21.56 -8.98
N MET A 163 -22.87 21.88 -7.68
CA MET A 163 -21.62 22.34 -7.07
C MET A 163 -20.68 21.20 -6.65
N THR A 164 -21.08 19.93 -6.78
CA THR A 164 -20.25 18.77 -6.42
C THR A 164 -18.86 18.75 -7.07
N PRO A 165 -18.66 19.11 -8.36
CA PRO A 165 -17.33 19.16 -8.97
C PRO A 165 -16.34 20.04 -8.20
N PHE A 166 -16.78 21.18 -7.65
CA PHE A 166 -15.92 22.05 -6.84
C PHE A 166 -15.56 21.40 -5.49
N VAL A 167 -16.53 20.74 -4.84
CA VAL A 167 -16.30 20.09 -3.54
C VAL A 167 -15.34 18.91 -3.68
N VAL A 168 -15.49 18.12 -4.74
CA VAL A 168 -14.58 17.02 -5.08
C VAL A 168 -13.16 17.52 -5.33
N LEU A 169 -13.01 18.68 -5.97
CA LEU A 169 -11.70 19.29 -6.18
C LEU A 169 -11.01 19.70 -4.87
N LEU A 170 -11.79 20.10 -3.86
CA LEU A 170 -11.27 20.45 -2.54
C LEU A 170 -10.95 19.23 -1.68
N MET A 171 -11.72 18.14 -1.83
CA MET A 171 -11.60 16.95 -0.98
C MET A 171 -11.41 15.66 -1.81
N PRO A 172 -10.26 15.46 -2.47
CA PRO A 172 -10.03 14.29 -3.34
C PRO A 172 -10.13 12.94 -2.60
N LYS A 173 -9.85 12.90 -1.29
CA LYS A 173 -9.95 11.66 -0.50
C LYS A 173 -11.37 11.12 -0.34
N SER A 174 -12.38 11.95 -0.63
CA SER A 174 -13.78 11.57 -0.59
C SER A 174 -14.23 10.76 -1.81
N THR A 175 -13.53 10.89 -2.94
CA THR A 175 -13.90 10.21 -4.18
C THR A 175 -13.20 8.86 -4.33
N PRO A 176 -13.77 7.96 -5.16
CA PRO A 176 -13.08 6.75 -5.61
C PRO A 176 -11.70 7.08 -6.19
N MET A 177 -10.74 6.16 -6.04
CA MET A 177 -9.38 6.33 -6.54
C MET A 177 -9.35 6.50 -8.06
N THR A 178 -10.28 5.87 -8.78
CA THR A 178 -10.45 6.01 -10.23
C THR A 178 -10.80 7.44 -10.67
N CYS A 179 -11.27 8.29 -9.75
CA CYS A 179 -11.68 9.67 -9.99
C CYS A 179 -10.66 10.70 -9.47
N TRP A 180 -9.45 10.29 -9.10
CA TRP A 180 -8.42 11.21 -8.63
C TRP A 180 -7.74 11.93 -9.79
N VAL A 181 -7.81 13.27 -9.79
CA VAL A 181 -7.14 14.08 -10.81
C VAL A 181 -5.62 13.93 -10.66
N PRO A 182 -4.85 13.73 -11.76
CA PRO A 182 -3.40 13.51 -11.69
C PRO A 182 -2.64 14.56 -10.87
N LYS A 183 -2.93 15.85 -11.09
CA LYS A 183 -2.32 16.95 -10.31
C LYS A 183 -2.62 16.89 -8.81
N GLN A 184 -3.81 16.40 -8.43
CA GLN A 184 -4.15 16.21 -7.02
C GLN A 184 -3.39 15.03 -6.43
N LEU A 185 -3.26 13.94 -7.17
CA LEU A 185 -2.47 12.78 -6.78
C LEU A 185 -1.01 13.16 -6.54
N GLU A 186 -0.39 13.89 -7.48
CA GLU A 186 0.97 14.42 -7.34
C GLU A 186 1.14 15.29 -6.09
N LYS A 187 0.19 16.19 -5.83
CA LYS A 187 0.20 17.04 -4.63
C LYS A 187 0.11 16.21 -3.33
N MET A 188 -0.74 15.18 -3.31
CA MET A 188 -0.87 14.28 -2.16
C MET A 188 0.41 13.47 -1.95
N ARG A 189 0.98 12.91 -3.02
CA ARG A 189 2.26 12.20 -3.05
C ARG A 189 3.41 13.06 -2.55
N LYS A 190 3.47 14.32 -3.00
CA LYS A 190 4.43 15.33 -2.51
C LYS A 190 4.34 15.52 -1.00
N LYS A 191 3.13 15.69 -0.49
CA LYS A 191 2.90 15.92 0.94
C LYS A 191 3.27 14.69 1.79
N THR A 192 2.84 13.50 1.39
CA THR A 192 3.16 12.24 2.09
C THR A 192 4.67 11.99 2.09
N THR A 193 5.35 12.21 0.97
CA THR A 193 6.79 12.03 0.88
C THR A 193 7.55 13.03 1.75
N GLN A 194 7.14 14.30 1.79
CA GLN A 194 7.75 15.29 2.67
C GLN A 194 7.64 14.86 4.14
N GLN A 195 6.46 14.39 4.57
CA GLN A 195 6.26 13.88 5.93
C GLN A 195 7.12 12.65 6.23
N ARG A 196 7.23 11.74 5.27
CA ARG A 196 8.08 10.55 5.35
C ARG A 196 9.56 10.93 5.51
N ARG A 197 10.06 11.87 4.68
CA ARG A 197 11.41 12.44 4.80
C ARG A 197 11.65 13.09 6.16
N GLN A 198 10.69 13.87 6.64
CA GLN A 198 10.73 14.47 7.98
C GLN A 198 10.79 13.40 9.08
N ALA A 199 9.94 12.36 9.01
CA ALA A 199 9.94 11.28 9.99
C ALA A 199 11.29 10.54 10.03
N TRP A 200 11.91 10.29 8.88
CA TRP A 200 13.27 9.73 8.86
C TRP A 200 14.31 10.64 9.49
N SER A 201 14.21 11.96 9.30
CA SER A 201 15.14 12.91 9.92
C SER A 201 14.96 13.02 11.44
N SER A 202 13.74 12.86 11.95
CA SER A 202 13.40 12.95 13.38
C SER A 202 13.05 11.58 13.98
N ARG A 203 13.80 10.55 13.59
CA ARG A 203 13.57 9.18 14.04
C ARG A 203 13.68 9.07 15.57
N PRO A 204 12.68 8.50 16.26
CA PRO A 204 12.77 8.28 17.70
C PRO A 204 13.77 7.16 18.02
N GLU A 205 14.45 7.30 19.16
CA GLU A 205 15.40 6.31 19.67
C GLU A 205 14.70 5.03 20.17
N ASN A 206 15.52 4.04 20.55
CA ASN A 206 15.09 2.84 21.28
C ASN A 206 14.00 2.03 20.57
N PHE A 207 14.07 1.93 19.25
CA PHE A 207 13.22 0.99 18.53
C PHE A 207 13.55 -0.44 18.95
N PRO A 208 12.53 -1.28 19.23
CA PRO A 208 12.77 -2.67 19.59
C PRO A 208 13.51 -3.36 18.45
N VAL A 209 14.59 -4.06 18.77
CA VAL A 209 15.36 -4.84 17.80
C VAL A 209 14.80 -6.24 17.78
N GLY A 210 14.46 -6.74 16.60
CA GLY A 210 13.96 -8.10 16.43
C GLY A 210 13.55 -8.37 14.99
N PRO A 211 13.41 -9.66 14.61
CA PRO A 211 13.09 -10.08 13.24
C PRO A 211 11.67 -9.69 12.81
N SER A 212 10.79 -9.36 13.75
CA SER A 212 9.43 -8.90 13.47
C SER A 212 8.96 -8.01 14.62
N ILE A 213 8.70 -6.74 14.32
CA ILE A 213 8.23 -5.78 15.34
C ILE A 213 6.72 -5.69 15.26
N SER A 214 6.04 -6.12 16.33
CA SER A 214 4.61 -5.90 16.44
C SER A 214 4.30 -4.42 16.72
N PRO A 215 3.32 -3.81 16.04
CA PRO A 215 2.78 -2.50 16.42
C PRO A 215 2.33 -2.42 17.90
N ASN A 216 2.04 -3.55 18.54
CA ASN A 216 1.54 -3.62 19.91
C ASN A 216 2.59 -3.26 20.97
N ILE A 217 3.87 -3.42 20.67
CA ILE A 217 4.96 -3.10 21.60
C ILE A 217 5.52 -1.68 21.41
N LEU A 218 5.15 -1.00 20.32
CA LEU A 218 5.69 0.32 19.98
C LEU A 218 5.12 1.43 20.88
N SER A 219 6.00 2.36 21.26
CA SER A 219 5.62 3.60 21.95
C SER A 219 4.89 4.57 21.00
N ARG A 220 4.23 5.60 21.54
CA ARG A 220 3.49 6.58 20.72
C ARG A 220 4.38 7.30 19.69
N PRO A 221 5.58 7.81 20.03
CA PRO A 221 6.48 8.41 19.05
C PRO A 221 6.88 7.44 17.94
N GLN A 222 7.13 6.17 18.28
CA GLN A 222 7.48 5.13 17.31
C GLN A 222 6.31 4.80 16.38
N LEU A 223 5.08 4.70 16.91
CA LEU A 223 3.87 4.51 16.11
C LEU A 223 3.63 5.69 15.14
N LEU A 224 3.85 6.92 15.59
CA LEU A 224 3.75 8.11 14.75
C LEU A 224 4.80 8.12 13.66
N HIS A 225 6.06 7.80 13.98
CA HIS A 225 7.14 7.62 13.00
C HIS A 225 6.74 6.62 11.92
N CYS A 226 6.36 5.39 12.31
CA CYS A 226 5.95 4.35 11.38
C CYS A 226 4.75 4.78 10.51
N SER A 227 3.77 5.45 11.12
CA SER A 227 2.58 5.94 10.42
C SER A 227 2.89 7.08 9.44
N ASN A 228 3.83 7.98 9.75
CA ASN A 228 4.32 9.01 8.84
C ASN A 228 5.11 8.40 7.67
N VAL A 229 6.00 7.44 7.97
CA VAL A 229 6.82 6.79 6.96
C VAL A 229 5.95 6.05 5.94
N LEU A 230 4.94 5.32 6.40
CA LEU A 230 4.03 4.58 5.54
C LEU A 230 2.84 5.41 5.02
N GLY A 231 2.69 6.66 5.45
CA GLY A 231 1.58 7.53 5.01
C GLY A 231 0.18 7.06 5.46
N LEU A 232 0.06 6.47 6.65
CA LEU A 232 -1.17 5.79 7.11
C LEU A 232 -2.23 6.69 7.74
N HIS A 233 -1.94 7.97 7.96
CA HIS A 233 -2.90 8.92 8.50
C HIS A 233 -2.97 10.19 7.67
N SER A 234 -4.06 10.94 7.83
CA SER A 234 -4.25 12.17 7.06
C SER A 234 -3.30 13.25 7.52
N THR A 235 -2.64 13.90 6.57
CA THR A 235 -1.84 15.12 6.81
C THR A 235 -2.65 16.34 7.30
N MET A 236 -3.96 16.19 7.52
CA MET A 236 -4.86 17.24 7.99
C MET A 236 -5.05 17.24 9.51
N TRP A 237 -4.44 16.31 10.22
CA TRP A 237 -4.33 16.42 11.67
C TRP A 237 -3.48 17.66 11.98
N PRO A 238 -4.06 18.71 12.59
CA PRO A 238 -3.27 19.86 13.00
C PRO A 238 -2.29 19.42 14.09
N GLN A 239 -1.20 20.16 14.24
CA GLN A 239 -0.10 19.83 15.15
C GLN A 239 -0.55 19.54 16.60
N ASN A 240 -1.67 20.13 17.01
CA ASN A 240 -2.23 20.01 18.36
C ASN A 240 -3.14 18.77 18.56
N TYR A 241 -3.62 18.15 17.47
CA TYR A 241 -4.48 16.97 17.54
C TYR A 241 -3.79 15.82 16.79
N LEU A 242 -2.90 15.11 17.49
CA LEU A 242 -2.29 13.90 16.95
C LEU A 242 -3.29 12.73 16.98
N PRO A 243 -3.25 11.83 15.99
CA PRO A 243 -4.15 10.68 15.96
C PRO A 243 -4.02 9.83 17.24
N PRO A 244 -5.14 9.30 17.78
CA PRO A 244 -5.12 8.41 18.93
C PRO A 244 -4.24 7.17 18.72
N THR A 245 -3.58 6.70 19.78
CA THR A 245 -2.65 5.56 19.74
C THR A 245 -3.31 4.27 19.27
N PHE A 246 -4.53 3.98 19.72
CA PHE A 246 -5.27 2.79 19.29
C PHE A 246 -5.52 2.80 17.77
N TRP A 247 -5.78 3.97 17.18
CA TRP A 247 -6.03 4.09 15.75
C TRP A 247 -4.75 3.93 14.96
N LEU A 248 -3.64 4.54 15.39
CA LEU A 248 -2.32 4.33 14.81
C LEU A 248 -1.95 2.84 14.78
N ARG A 249 -2.11 2.17 15.93
CA ARG A 249 -1.84 0.74 16.07
C ARG A 249 -2.73 -0.11 15.18
N HIS A 250 -4.03 0.17 15.13
CA HIS A 250 -4.96 -0.54 14.25
C HIS A 250 -4.61 -0.35 12.77
N SER A 251 -4.35 0.89 12.35
CA SER A 251 -3.98 1.22 10.97
C SER A 251 -2.68 0.52 10.56
N LEU A 252 -1.68 0.53 11.46
CA LEU A 252 -0.39 -0.10 11.24
C LEU A 252 -0.51 -1.63 11.14
N ASN A 253 -1.20 -2.28 12.07
CA ASN A 253 -1.42 -3.73 12.03
C ASN A 253 -2.11 -4.14 10.71
N LYS A 254 -3.17 -3.42 10.32
CA LYS A 254 -3.91 -3.72 9.10
C LYS A 254 -3.06 -3.50 7.84
N HIS A 255 -2.24 -2.46 7.81
CA HIS A 255 -1.36 -2.19 6.67
C HIS A 255 -0.24 -3.24 6.56
N LEU A 256 0.29 -3.71 7.69
CA LEU A 256 1.31 -4.76 7.68
C LEU A 256 0.75 -6.12 7.29
N GLU A 257 -0.46 -6.44 7.72
CA GLU A 257 -1.19 -7.61 7.23
C GLU A 257 -1.35 -7.53 5.70
N TYR A 258 -1.76 -6.37 5.18
CA TYR A 258 -1.85 -6.13 3.73
C TYR A 258 -0.51 -6.34 3.04
N LEU A 259 0.57 -5.71 3.52
CA LEU A 259 1.90 -5.83 2.92
C LEU A 259 2.42 -7.26 2.97
N ASN A 260 2.16 -8.01 4.05
CA ASN A 260 2.55 -9.42 4.13
C ASN A 260 1.91 -10.24 3.01
N LEU A 261 0.62 -10.08 2.79
CA LEU A 261 -0.11 -10.79 1.73
C LEU A 261 0.31 -10.30 0.34
N ASP A 262 0.46 -9.00 0.13
CA ASP A 262 0.86 -8.45 -1.19
C ASP A 262 2.28 -8.86 -1.58
N ASP A 263 3.22 -8.83 -0.63
CA ASP A 263 4.61 -9.22 -0.84
C ASP A 263 4.73 -10.70 -1.15
N GLU A 264 3.99 -11.56 -0.46
CA GLU A 264 3.94 -12.99 -0.75
C GLU A 264 3.42 -13.26 -2.17
N LEU A 265 2.31 -12.63 -2.55
CA LEU A 265 1.76 -12.75 -3.90
C LEU A 265 2.70 -12.17 -4.97
N MET A 266 3.43 -11.10 -4.64
CA MET A 266 4.40 -10.48 -5.55
C MET A 266 5.62 -11.37 -5.78
N VAL A 267 6.21 -11.93 -4.71
CA VAL A 267 7.34 -12.85 -4.81
C VAL A 267 6.96 -14.09 -5.61
N ARG A 268 5.77 -14.65 -5.38
CA ARG A 268 5.24 -15.80 -6.15
C ARG A 268 5.06 -15.51 -7.63
N SER A 269 4.81 -14.25 -8.01
CA SER A 269 4.52 -13.84 -9.39
C SER A 269 5.75 -13.30 -10.15
N GLY A 270 6.96 -13.57 -9.65
CA GLY A 270 8.21 -13.13 -10.28
C GLY A 270 8.82 -11.84 -9.71
N GLY A 271 8.33 -11.34 -8.57
CA GLY A 271 8.93 -10.22 -7.85
C GLY A 271 8.58 -8.83 -8.41
N SER A 272 9.36 -7.82 -8.02
CA SER A 272 9.12 -6.41 -8.39
C SER A 272 9.41 -6.08 -9.85
N ASP A 273 10.17 -6.92 -10.56
CA ASP A 273 10.55 -6.69 -11.96
C ASP A 273 9.38 -6.80 -12.93
N GLY A 274 8.33 -7.53 -12.56
CA GLY A 274 7.11 -7.63 -13.36
C GLY A 274 6.09 -6.50 -13.18
N LEU A 275 6.35 -5.55 -12.28
CA LEU A 275 5.41 -4.45 -12.05
C LEU A 275 5.34 -3.56 -13.29
N PHE A 276 4.12 -3.16 -13.65
CA PHE A 276 3.91 -2.18 -14.71
C PHE A 276 4.52 -0.83 -14.31
N THR A 277 5.22 -0.25 -15.28
CA THR A 277 5.76 1.11 -15.21
C THR A 277 4.64 2.14 -14.97
N GLY A 278 5.00 3.24 -14.30
CA GLY A 278 4.10 4.34 -13.97
C GLY A 278 3.45 4.14 -12.60
N GLU A 279 2.12 4.26 -12.55
CA GLU A 279 1.40 4.38 -11.28
C GLU A 279 1.35 3.09 -10.46
N GLU A 280 1.37 1.91 -11.09
CA GLU A 280 1.39 0.63 -10.36
C GLU A 280 2.72 0.44 -9.60
N LEU A 281 3.86 0.73 -10.25
CA LEU A 281 5.18 0.73 -9.63
C LEU A 281 5.27 1.76 -8.51
N ASN A 282 4.83 3.01 -8.77
CA ASN A 282 4.87 4.08 -7.78
C ASN A 282 4.03 3.73 -6.55
N MET A 283 2.80 3.27 -6.74
CA MET A 283 1.92 2.90 -5.65
C MET A 283 2.48 1.74 -4.82
N ALA A 284 3.05 0.71 -5.47
CA ALA A 284 3.67 -0.41 -4.77
C ALA A 284 4.88 0.04 -3.92
N ALA A 285 5.71 0.94 -4.44
CA ALA A 285 6.84 1.52 -3.72
C ALA A 285 6.36 2.38 -2.53
N GLU A 286 5.40 3.28 -2.76
CA GLU A 286 4.85 4.16 -1.72
C GLU A 286 4.21 3.41 -0.56
N GLN A 287 3.48 2.32 -0.85
CA GLN A 287 2.87 1.46 0.17
C GLN A 287 3.90 0.80 1.07
N ARG A 288 5.11 0.56 0.57
CA ARG A 288 6.26 -0.01 1.32
C ARG A 288 7.10 1.08 2.00
N GLY A 289 6.69 2.35 1.90
CA GLY A 289 7.41 3.48 2.46
C GLY A 289 8.63 3.91 1.64
N ILE A 290 8.71 3.53 0.36
CA ILE A 290 9.79 3.96 -0.54
C ILE A 290 9.43 5.31 -1.17
N ASP A 291 10.43 6.16 -1.34
CA ASP A 291 10.28 7.46 -1.99
C ASP A 291 10.31 7.34 -3.52
N VAL A 292 9.32 7.93 -4.17
CA VAL A 292 9.11 7.90 -5.63
C VAL A 292 9.27 9.28 -6.29
N LEU A 293 9.36 10.36 -5.50
CA LEU A 293 9.40 11.71 -6.05
C LEU A 293 10.75 12.03 -6.66
N ASP A 294 10.74 12.53 -7.89
CA ASP A 294 11.94 12.93 -8.65
C ASP A 294 12.95 11.77 -8.82
N ARG A 295 12.45 10.51 -8.82
CA ARG A 295 13.26 9.30 -8.98
C ARG A 295 13.03 8.65 -10.34
N SER A 296 14.07 8.03 -10.89
CA SER A 296 13.92 7.21 -12.09
C SER A 296 13.22 5.88 -11.75
N GLU A 297 12.55 5.28 -12.73
CA GLU A 297 11.93 3.95 -12.56
C GLU A 297 12.96 2.89 -12.16
N SER A 298 14.19 3.02 -12.67
CA SER A 298 15.28 2.10 -12.36
C SER A 298 15.67 2.15 -10.88
N ASP A 299 15.68 3.35 -10.28
CA ASP A 299 15.98 3.55 -8.88
C ASP A 299 14.87 2.97 -7.98
N ILE A 300 13.61 3.19 -8.35
CA ILE A 300 12.45 2.67 -7.60
C ILE A 300 12.46 1.14 -7.63
N ARG A 301 12.76 0.53 -8.79
CA ARG A 301 12.89 -0.93 -8.91
C ARG A 301 14.05 -1.45 -8.07
N ALA A 302 15.19 -0.76 -8.05
CA ALA A 302 16.33 -1.12 -7.22
C ALA A 302 15.99 -1.11 -5.72
N ASP A 303 15.33 -0.05 -5.24
CA ASP A 303 14.88 0.06 -3.84
C ASP A 303 13.86 -1.05 -3.49
N LEU A 304 12.96 -1.41 -4.41
CA LEU A 304 12.04 -2.54 -4.23
C LEU A 304 12.76 -3.88 -4.16
N ARG A 305 13.77 -4.13 -5.01
CA ARG A 305 14.59 -5.36 -4.92
C ARG A 305 15.32 -5.43 -3.58
N GLU A 306 15.87 -4.31 -3.12
CA GLU A 306 16.52 -4.22 -1.82
C GLU A 306 15.53 -4.49 -0.68
N TYR A 307 14.32 -3.92 -0.75
CA TYR A 307 13.25 -4.20 0.20
C TYR A 307 12.96 -5.71 0.31
N PHE A 308 12.78 -6.39 -0.81
CA PHE A 308 12.52 -7.84 -0.82
C PHE A 308 13.72 -8.67 -0.35
N ALA A 309 14.95 -8.26 -0.70
CA ALA A 309 16.16 -8.92 -0.23
C ALA A 309 16.29 -8.85 1.31
N ARG A 310 16.03 -7.67 1.89
CA ARG A 310 16.01 -7.47 3.35
C ARG A 310 14.90 -8.28 4.02
N ARG A 311 13.69 -8.29 3.45
CA ARG A 311 12.58 -9.11 3.94
C ARG A 311 12.92 -10.61 3.93
N LYS A 312 13.63 -11.09 2.91
CA LYS A 312 14.11 -12.48 2.84
C LYS A 312 15.08 -12.79 3.98
N GLN A 313 15.99 -11.87 4.31
CA GLN A 313 16.90 -12.01 5.46
C GLN A 313 16.14 -12.06 6.79
N ALA A 314 15.03 -11.33 6.92
CA ALA A 314 14.15 -11.35 8.09
C ALA A 314 13.15 -12.53 8.12
N ALA A 315 13.44 -13.63 7.43
CA ALA A 315 12.60 -14.83 7.34
C ALA A 315 11.17 -14.54 6.86
N GLY A 316 11.01 -13.60 5.92
CA GLY A 316 9.74 -13.32 5.26
C GLY A 316 8.75 -12.49 6.09
N ARG A 317 9.14 -12.02 7.28
CA ARG A 317 8.36 -11.08 8.09
C ARG A 317 8.78 -9.64 7.76
N ILE A 318 7.84 -8.70 7.91
CA ILE A 318 8.18 -7.27 7.87
C ILE A 318 8.88 -6.94 9.18
N GLY A 319 10.20 -7.04 9.18
CA GLY A 319 11.01 -6.74 10.35
C GLY A 319 11.16 -5.24 10.57
N ALA A 320 11.88 -4.95 11.65
CA ALA A 320 12.61 -3.73 11.94
C ALA A 320 13.01 -2.89 10.72
N GLU A 321 13.62 -3.54 9.73
CA GLU A 321 14.34 -2.94 8.63
C GLU A 321 13.50 -2.09 7.66
N VAL A 322 12.20 -2.34 7.54
CA VAL A 322 11.27 -1.51 6.74
C VAL A 322 11.02 -0.16 7.41
N TRP A 323 11.15 -0.11 8.74
CA TRP A 323 10.86 1.08 9.56
C TRP A 323 12.07 1.98 9.75
N PHE A 324 13.27 1.43 9.55
CA PHE A 324 14.49 1.97 10.16
C PHE A 324 15.42 2.69 9.21
N ARG A 325 15.25 2.54 7.90
CA ARG A 325 16.16 3.20 6.96
C ARG A 325 15.42 3.63 5.69
N PRO A 326 15.65 4.85 5.17
CA PRO A 326 15.29 5.15 3.80
C PRO A 326 16.03 4.16 2.89
N LEU A 327 15.27 3.41 2.10
CA LEU A 327 15.76 2.72 0.91
C LEU A 327 15.88 3.82 -0.14
N SER A 328 17.10 4.21 -0.48
CA SER A 328 17.32 5.25 -1.49
C SER A 328 18.65 5.08 -2.21
N VAL A 329 19.14 3.86 -2.40
CA VAL A 329 20.52 3.61 -2.89
C VAL A 329 21.57 4.14 -1.90
N ALA A 330 21.69 3.48 -0.75
CA ALA A 330 22.80 3.69 0.17
C ALA A 330 24.09 3.05 -0.36
N THR A 331 24.65 3.59 -1.45
CA THR A 331 26.09 3.70 -1.75
C THR A 331 26.32 4.37 -3.11
N LYS A 332 25.94 5.64 -3.28
CA LYS A 332 26.69 6.54 -4.18
C LYS A 332 27.74 7.38 -3.43
N SER A 333 27.87 7.19 -2.11
CA SER A 333 28.75 7.98 -1.24
C SER A 333 29.96 7.23 -0.63
N ILE A 334 30.23 5.98 -1.01
CA ILE A 334 31.57 5.39 -0.75
C ILE A 334 32.53 5.67 -1.93
N SER A 335 32.01 5.99 -3.12
CA SER A 335 32.81 6.39 -4.29
C SER A 335 33.31 7.83 -4.24
N ASP A 336 32.65 8.73 -3.52
CA ASP A 336 33.08 10.14 -3.44
C ASP A 336 34.11 10.40 -2.32
N SER A 337 34.30 9.45 -1.40
CA SER A 337 35.38 9.50 -0.41
C SER A 337 36.66 8.78 -0.84
N THR A 338 36.60 7.91 -1.85
CA THR A 338 37.80 7.28 -2.44
C THR A 338 38.39 8.07 -3.62
N SER A 339 37.58 8.91 -4.30
CA SER A 339 38.06 9.84 -5.33
C SER A 339 38.73 11.08 -4.73
N ALA A 340 38.26 11.56 -3.57
CA ALA A 340 38.87 12.69 -2.85
C ALA A 340 40.24 12.34 -2.25
N SER A 341 40.47 11.09 -1.84
CA SER A 341 41.77 10.67 -1.29
C SER A 341 42.84 10.41 -2.37
N SER A 342 42.45 10.22 -3.63
CA SER A 342 43.38 9.87 -4.71
C SER A 342 43.86 11.11 -5.50
N GLU A 343 43.05 12.17 -5.62
CA GLU A 343 43.48 13.41 -6.27
C GLU A 343 44.39 14.28 -5.37
N ASP A 344 44.24 14.24 -4.04
CA ASP A 344 45.07 15.00 -3.11
C ASP A 344 46.48 14.41 -2.92
N VAL A 345 46.65 13.10 -3.09
CA VAL A 345 47.97 12.45 -3.05
C VAL A 345 48.75 12.72 -4.35
N VAL A 346 48.08 12.73 -5.51
CA VAL A 346 48.74 12.96 -6.81
C VAL A 346 49.11 14.43 -7.02
N ARG A 347 48.37 15.39 -6.45
CA ARG A 347 48.73 16.82 -6.52
C ARG A 347 49.87 17.22 -5.58
N ARG A 348 50.12 16.48 -4.50
CA ARG A 348 51.23 16.74 -3.56
C ARG A 348 52.59 16.28 -4.09
N VAL A 349 52.62 15.31 -5.01
CA VAL A 349 53.86 14.75 -5.58
C VAL A 349 54.40 15.56 -6.77
N ARG A 350 53.60 16.45 -7.38
CA ARG A 350 54.04 17.29 -8.52
C ARG A 350 54.61 18.67 -8.16
N LYS A 351 54.85 18.95 -6.86
CA LYS A 351 55.39 20.25 -6.39
C LYS A 351 56.71 20.15 -5.61
N HIS A 352 57.40 19.01 -5.67
CA HIS A 352 58.77 18.87 -5.16
C HIS A 352 59.68 18.28 -6.21
#